data_AF-A0A953Z024-F1
#
_entry.id   AF-A0A953Z024-F1
#
_cell.length_a   1.000
_cell.length_b   1.000
_cell.length_c   1.000
_cell.angle_alpha   90.00
_cell.angle_beta   90.00
_cell.angle_gamma   90.00
#
_symmetry.space_group_name_H-M   'P 1'
#
loop_
_entity.id
_entity.type
_entity.pdbx_description
1 polymer ?
#
loop_
_entity_poly.entity_id
_entity_poly.type
_entity_poly.pdbx_seq_one_letter_code
_entity_poly.pdbx_strand_id
1 'polypeptide(L)'
;MHEEHFESLKKIKLLCLDFDGVFTTGHTFLGEDGRRLYRFSIHDGMGLVLLHAAEIDVAVMTFSNNEVIAERMRRLKIPHLDMGAHDK
;
A
#
# COMPACT_ATOMS: atom_id res chain seq x y z
N MET A 1 -20.25 -9.28 -9.57
CA MET A 1 -18.98 -8.96 -10.25
C MET A 1 -19.00 -9.70 -11.58
N HIS A 2 -18.78 -9.03 -12.70
CA HIS A 2 -18.93 -9.64 -14.02
C HIS A 2 -17.69 -10.48 -14.38
N GLU A 3 -17.88 -11.68 -14.94
CA GLU A 3 -16.81 -12.63 -15.27
C GLU A 3 -15.73 -12.03 -16.19
N GLU A 4 -16.13 -11.11 -17.06
CA GLU A 4 -15.25 -10.41 -18.01
C GLU A 4 -14.06 -9.69 -17.33
N HIS A 5 -14.26 -9.18 -16.11
CA HIS A 5 -13.18 -8.52 -15.37
C HIS A 5 -12.11 -9.50 -14.87
N PHE A 6 -12.46 -10.75 -14.59
CA PHE A 6 -11.46 -11.71 -14.10
C PHE A 6 -10.47 -12.12 -15.18
N GLU A 7 -10.91 -12.20 -16.44
CA GLU A 7 -10.02 -12.54 -17.55
C GLU A 7 -8.97 -11.45 -17.80
N SER A 8 -9.31 -10.17 -17.60
CA SER A 8 -8.34 -9.08 -17.73
C SER A 8 -7.34 -9.06 -16.58
N LEU A 9 -7.75 -9.40 -15.36
CA LEU A 9 -6.88 -9.43 -14.17
C LEU A 9 -5.78 -10.51 -14.25
N LYS A 10 -5.99 -11.62 -14.96
CA LYS A 10 -4.99 -12.71 -15.09
C LYS A 10 -3.65 -12.27 -15.68
N LYS A 11 -3.61 -11.14 -16.40
CA LYS A 11 -2.40 -10.62 -17.05
C LYS A 11 -1.61 -9.66 -16.16
N ILE A 12 -2.16 -9.25 -15.02
CA ILE A 12 -1.50 -8.32 -14.10
C ILE A 12 -0.28 -8.98 -13.48
N LYS A 13 0.86 -8.28 -13.55
CA LYS A 13 2.14 -8.68 -12.94
C LYS A 13 2.64 -7.68 -11.90
N LEU A 14 2.05 -6.49 -11.85
CA LEU A 14 2.40 -5.43 -10.92
C LEU A 14 1.13 -4.75 -10.42
N LEU A 15 1.02 -4.59 -9.10
CA LEU A 15 0.00 -3.78 -8.44
C LEU A 15 0.68 -2.55 -7.82
N CYS A 16 0.43 -1.37 -8.37
CA CYS A 16 0.86 -0.10 -7.78
C CYS A 16 -0.28 0.48 -6.95
N LEU A 17 0.01 0.83 -5.69
CA LEU A 17 -0.97 1.30 -4.71
C LEU A 17 -0.57 2.67 -4.16
N ASP A 18 -1.56 3.49 -3.78
CA ASP A 18 -1.31 4.62 -2.88
C ASP A 18 -1.13 4.13 -1.45
N PHE A 19 -0.76 5.03 -0.55
CA PHE A 19 -0.67 4.78 0.89
C PHE A 19 -1.90 5.27 1.65
N ASP A 20 -2.14 6.59 1.65
CA ASP A 20 -3.20 7.20 2.42
C ASP A 20 -4.57 6.87 1.81
N GLY A 21 -5.47 6.30 2.61
CA GLY A 21 -6.78 5.82 2.13
C GLY A 21 -6.77 4.42 1.52
N VAL A 22 -5.59 3.82 1.29
CA VAL A 22 -5.44 2.44 0.79
C VAL A 22 -4.95 1.51 1.90
N PHE A 23 -3.74 1.74 2.40
CA PHE A 23 -3.19 1.02 3.56
C PHE A 23 -3.67 1.61 4.89
N THR A 24 -4.27 2.80 4.83
CA THR A 24 -4.87 3.49 5.98
C THR A 24 -6.35 3.72 5.72
N THR A 25 -7.12 3.94 6.78
CA THR A 25 -8.55 4.23 6.65
C THR A 25 -8.85 5.68 6.24
N GLY A 26 -7.93 6.34 5.54
CA GLY A 26 -8.04 7.76 5.13
C GLY A 26 -7.96 8.77 6.27
N HIS A 27 -7.65 8.31 7.49
CA HIS A 27 -7.58 9.13 8.69
C HIS A 27 -6.25 8.89 9.42
N THR A 28 -5.69 9.95 9.97
CA THR A 28 -4.53 9.93 10.86
C THR A 28 -4.86 10.73 12.11
N PHE A 29 -4.36 10.31 13.27
CA PHE A 29 -4.52 11.07 14.50
C PHE A 29 -3.29 11.95 14.70
N LEU A 30 -3.49 13.24 14.99
CA LEU A 30 -2.42 14.19 15.30
C LEU A 30 -2.49 14.55 16.78
N GLY A 31 -1.42 14.26 17.51
CA GLY A 31 -1.25 14.68 18.90
C GLY A 31 -0.83 16.14 19.01
N GLU A 32 -1.04 16.75 20.18
CA GLU A 32 -0.66 18.14 20.47
C GLU A 32 0.85 18.39 20.37
N ASP A 33 1.65 17.34 20.54
CA ASP A 33 3.11 17.35 20.37
C ASP A 33 3.57 17.14 18.91
N GLY A 34 2.63 17.11 17.97
CA GLY A 34 2.91 16.89 16.55
C GLY A 34 3.11 15.43 16.15
N ARG A 35 3.04 14.46 17.07
CA ARG A 35 3.12 13.04 16.72
C ARG A 35 1.89 12.60 15.94
N ARG A 36 2.10 11.76 14.92
CA ARG A 36 1.03 11.15 14.12
C ARG A 36 0.88 9.67 14.46
N LEU A 37 -0.35 9.22 14.64
CA LEU A 37 -0.68 7.81 14.76
C LEU A 37 -1.44 7.35 13.51
N TYR A 38 -0.98 6.22 12.98
CA TYR A 38 -1.56 5.55 11.82
C TYR A 38 -2.17 4.23 12.25
N ARG A 39 -3.36 3.92 11.69
CA ARG A 39 -4.01 2.63 11.87
C ARG A 39 -3.90 1.84 10.57
N PHE A 40 -3.38 0.61 10.67
CA PHE A 40 -3.21 -0.32 9.56
C PHE A 40 -4.07 -1.56 9.73
N SER A 41 -4.35 -2.25 8.62
CA SER A 41 -5.04 -3.54 8.64
C SER A 41 -4.04 -4.70 8.66
N ILE A 42 -4.34 -5.73 9.44
CA ILE A 42 -3.59 -6.99 9.44
C ILE A 42 -3.88 -7.79 8.16
N HIS A 43 -5.10 -7.65 7.62
CA HIS A 43 -5.50 -8.35 6.39
C HIS A 43 -4.68 -7.92 5.18
N ASP A 44 -4.15 -6.70 5.15
CA ASP A 44 -3.27 -6.24 4.07
C ASP A 44 -2.02 -7.12 3.97
N GLY A 45 -1.46 -7.52 5.11
CA GLY A 45 -0.32 -8.43 5.16
C GLY A 45 -0.64 -9.79 4.56
N MET A 46 -1.82 -10.32 4.84
CA MET A 46 -2.29 -11.58 4.24
C MET A 46 -2.52 -11.43 2.73
N GLY A 47 -3.14 -10.33 2.30
CA GLY A 47 -3.34 -10.04 0.88
C GLY A 47 -2.02 -9.99 0.11
N LEU A 48 -1.00 -9.35 0.69
CA LEU A 48 0.33 -9.32 0.11
C LEU A 48 0.96 -10.70 0.04
N VAL A 49 0.85 -11.55 1.08
CA VAL A 49 1.35 -12.93 1.01
C VAL A 49 0.75 -13.68 -0.18
N LEU A 50 -0.55 -13.49 -0.43
CA LEU A 50 -1.23 -14.11 -1.58
C LEU A 50 -0.74 -13.54 -2.92
N LEU A 51 -0.52 -12.23 -3.02
CA LEU A 51 0.02 -11.58 -4.23
C LEU A 51 1.44 -12.08 -4.54
N HIS A 52 2.31 -12.18 -3.52
CA HIS A 52 3.66 -12.73 -3.70
C HIS A 52 3.62 -14.20 -4.15
N ALA A 53 2.74 -15.01 -3.57
CA ALA A 53 2.56 -16.41 -3.98
C ALA A 53 2.03 -16.55 -5.42
N ALA A 54 1.31 -15.53 -5.91
CA ALA A 54 0.84 -15.43 -7.29
C ALA A 54 1.87 -14.77 -8.24
N GLU A 55 3.09 -14.48 -7.77
CA GLU A 55 4.14 -13.81 -8.53
C GLU A 55 3.69 -12.44 -9.09
N ILE A 56 2.91 -11.71 -8.29
CA ILE A 56 2.51 -10.33 -8.59
C ILE A 56 3.33 -9.40 -7.70
N ASP A 57 4.15 -8.56 -8.33
CA ASP A 57 4.92 -7.54 -7.64
C ASP A 57 4.01 -6.43 -7.12
N VAL A 58 4.44 -5.78 -6.05
CA VAL A 58 3.72 -4.66 -5.45
C VAL A 58 4.63 -3.45 -5.34
N ALA A 59 4.11 -2.29 -5.73
CA ALA A 59 4.74 -1.00 -5.56
C ALA A 59 3.82 -0.04 -4.81
N VAL A 60 4.40 0.88 -4.06
CA VAL A 60 3.67 1.96 -3.41
C VAL A 60 4.21 3.30 -3.86
N MET A 61 3.30 4.17 -4.30
CA MET A 61 3.61 5.53 -4.71
C MET A 61 2.70 6.50 -3.96
N THR A 62 3.29 7.38 -3.15
CA THR A 62 2.52 8.27 -2.30
C THR A 62 3.10 9.69 -2.22
N PHE A 63 2.23 10.67 -2.03
CA PHE A 63 2.64 12.06 -1.81
C PHE A 63 3.24 12.24 -0.41
N SER A 64 2.73 11.49 0.57
CA SER A 64 3.22 11.54 1.94
C SER A 64 4.66 11.02 2.02
N ASN A 65 5.53 11.74 2.72
CA ASN A 65 6.91 11.35 2.91
C ASN A 65 7.25 11.36 4.40
N ASN A 66 7.17 10.20 5.05
CA ASN A 66 7.51 10.04 6.47
C ASN A 66 7.97 8.61 6.78
N GLU A 67 8.70 8.45 7.89
CA GLU A 67 9.31 7.18 8.28
C GLU A 67 8.29 6.07 8.57
N VAL A 68 7.06 6.41 8.99
CA VAL A 68 6.03 5.41 9.28
C VAL A 68 5.66 4.64 8.01
N ILE A 69 5.62 5.31 6.86
CA ILE A 69 5.38 4.69 5.55
C ILE A 69 6.52 3.72 5.23
N ALA A 70 7.76 4.18 5.31
CA ALA A 70 8.94 3.36 5.02
C ALA A 70 9.02 2.12 5.92
N GLU A 71 8.83 2.27 7.23
CA GLU A 71 8.79 1.16 8.19
C GLU A 71 7.66 0.17 7.87
N ARG A 72 6.46 0.67 7.55
CA ARG A 72 5.32 -0.18 7.22
C ARG A 72 5.56 -0.98 5.94
N MET A 73 6.05 -0.34 4.88
CA MET A 73 6.36 -1.02 3.61
C MET A 73 7.45 -2.08 3.78
N ARG A 74 8.48 -1.79 4.58
CA ARG A 74 9.54 -2.75 4.93
C ARG A 74 8.98 -3.97 5.65
N ARG A 75 8.08 -3.79 6.63
CA ARG A 75 7.40 -4.90 7.33
C ARG A 75 6.51 -5.73 6.42
N LEU A 76 5.86 -5.07 5.46
CA LEU A 76 5.04 -5.71 4.43
C LEU A 76 5.86 -6.33 3.29
N LYS A 77 7.19 -6.19 3.33
CA LYS A 77 8.13 -6.68 2.31
C LYS A 77 7.87 -6.12 0.91
N ILE A 78 7.44 -4.87 0.83
CA ILE A 78 7.27 -4.14 -0.43
C ILE A 78 8.57 -3.38 -0.73
N PRO A 79 9.38 -3.79 -1.72
CA PRO A 79 10.66 -3.17 -1.99
C PRO A 79 10.54 -1.90 -2.85
N HIS A 80 9.47 -1.76 -3.63
CA HIS A 80 9.24 -0.62 -4.51
C HIS A 80 8.41 0.44 -3.80
N LEU A 81 9.07 1.46 -3.27
CA LEU A 81 8.44 2.58 -2.58
C LEU A 81 8.94 3.90 -3.16
N ASP A 82 8.01 4.72 -3.63
CA ASP A 82 8.23 6.11 -4.03
C ASP A 82 7.39 7.04 -3.14
N MET A 83 8.07 7.97 -2.47
CA MET A 83 7.47 8.90 -1.50
C MET A 83 7.74 10.34 -1.91
N GLY A 84 6.78 11.23 -1.67
CA GLY A 84 6.85 12.59 -2.20
C GLY A 84 6.58 12.65 -3.70
N ALA A 85 5.92 11.62 -4.27
CA ALA A 85 5.51 11.60 -5.66
C ALA A 85 4.40 12.66 -5.88
N HIS A 86 4.79 13.76 -6.52
CA HIS A 86 3.90 14.87 -6.88
C HIS A 86 3.20 14.68 -8.22
N ASP A 87 3.75 13.81 -9.07
CA ASP A 87 3.24 13.47 -10.40
C ASP A 87 2.97 11.95 -10.40
N LYS A 88 1.70 11.57 -10.17
CA LYS A 88 1.24 10.17 -10.08
C LYS A 88 0.37 9.80 -11.27
#